data_AF-A0AAV0Z5W6-F1
#
_entry.id   AF-A0AAV0Z5W6-F1
#
_cell.length_a   1.000
_cell.length_b   1.000
_cell.length_c   1.000
_cell.angle_alpha   90.00
_cell.angle_beta   90.00
_cell.angle_gamma   90.00
#
_symmetry.space_group_name_H-M   'P 1'
#
loop_
_entity.id
_entity.type
_entity.pdbx_description
1 polymer ?
#
loop_
_entity_poly.entity_id
_entity_poly.type
_entity_poly.pdbx_seq_one_letter_code
_entity_poly.pdbx_strand_id
1 'polypeptide(L)'
;MIGELKKLVEEGKIKYIGLSEASAATIRRAHAVHPITAVQLEWSLWSRDVEEEIIPTCRELGIGIVAYSPLGRGFFSSGTKLVENMSQDDYRKHMPRFQPENLQQNQTIFDRVNELAAKKGCTPSQLALAWLRHQGNDVCPIPGTTKIENLNQNIGALSVKLTPEEMTEIESLADAVRGDRYAEGRNTWKDSDTPPLSSWKAA
;
A
#
# COMPACT_ATOMS: atom_id res chain seq x y z
N MET A 1 -18.99 16.17 -4.22
CA MET A 1 -18.99 14.71 -4.03
C MET A 1 -19.17 14.33 -2.55
N ILE A 2 -18.29 14.76 -1.63
CA ILE A 2 -18.42 14.40 -0.19
C ILE A 2 -19.75 14.84 0.43
N GLY A 3 -20.27 16.02 0.08
CA GLY A 3 -21.58 16.47 0.57
C GLY A 3 -22.73 15.52 0.23
N GLU A 4 -22.66 14.80 -0.89
CA GLU A 4 -23.68 13.82 -1.26
C GLU A 4 -23.50 12.50 -0.49
N LEU A 5 -22.26 12.06 -0.32
CA LEU A 5 -21.96 10.90 0.53
C LEU A 5 -22.36 11.13 2.00
N LYS A 6 -22.21 12.36 2.50
CA LYS A 6 -22.71 12.76 3.83
C LYS A 6 -24.22 12.54 3.96
N LYS A 7 -25.02 12.92 2.95
CA LYS A 7 -26.47 12.64 2.96
C LYS A 7 -26.75 11.14 3.02
N LEU A 8 -26.00 10.31 2.28
CA LEU A 8 -26.15 8.86 2.34
C LEU A 8 -25.81 8.27 3.73
N VAL A 9 -24.89 8.90 4.48
CA VAL A 9 -24.64 8.56 5.89
C VAL A 9 -25.84 8.95 6.75
N GLU A 10 -26.36 10.17 6.59
CA GLU A 10 -27.53 10.68 7.34
C GLU A 10 -28.80 9.87 7.07
N GLU A 11 -28.98 9.40 5.83
CA GLU A 11 -30.05 8.48 5.41
C GLU A 11 -29.84 7.03 5.89
N GLY A 12 -28.69 6.72 6.48
CA GLY A 12 -28.34 5.38 6.96
C GLY A 12 -28.03 4.37 5.85
N LYS A 13 -27.86 4.81 4.60
CA LYS A 13 -27.54 3.95 3.45
C LYS A 13 -26.10 3.46 3.45
N ILE A 14 -25.19 4.27 3.99
CA ILE A 14 -23.80 3.90 4.24
C ILE A 14 -23.42 4.28 5.67
N LYS A 15 -22.46 3.54 6.25
CA LYS A 15 -21.98 3.83 7.62
C LYS A 15 -20.78 4.76 7.65
N TYR A 16 -19.92 4.68 6.65
CA TYR A 16 -18.59 5.31 6.64
C TYR A 16 -18.23 5.79 5.24
N ILE A 17 -17.37 6.81 5.16
CA ILE A 17 -16.83 7.33 3.91
C ILE A 17 -15.32 7.04 3.87
N GLY A 18 -14.86 6.49 2.75
CA GLY A 18 -13.44 6.31 2.47
C GLY A 18 -13.02 7.05 1.20
N LEU A 19 -11.72 7.31 1.09
CA LEU A 19 -11.08 7.82 -0.12
C LEU A 19 -10.05 6.80 -0.63
N SER A 20 -9.65 6.93 -1.89
CA SER A 20 -8.59 6.11 -2.47
C SER A 20 -7.68 6.98 -3.35
N GLU A 21 -6.37 6.77 -3.25
CA GLU A 21 -5.33 7.48 -4.04
C GLU A 21 -5.54 9.01 -4.09
N ALA A 22 -5.91 9.61 -2.97
CA ALA A 22 -6.17 11.05 -2.85
C ALA A 22 -4.96 11.80 -2.31
N SER A 23 -4.70 13.01 -2.82
CA SER A 23 -3.67 13.90 -2.28
C SER A 23 -3.95 14.28 -0.81
N ALA A 24 -2.91 14.68 -0.06
CA ALA A 24 -3.05 15.16 1.31
C ALA A 24 -4.04 16.35 1.41
N ALA A 25 -3.97 17.27 0.44
CA ALA A 25 -4.88 18.41 0.38
C ALA A 25 -6.34 17.99 0.13
N THR A 26 -6.57 16.99 -0.73
CA THR A 26 -7.90 16.41 -0.95
C THR A 26 -8.45 15.75 0.30
N ILE A 27 -7.62 14.97 1.01
CA ILE A 27 -8.00 14.31 2.25
C ILE A 27 -8.47 15.36 3.28
N ARG A 28 -7.70 16.43 3.47
CA ARG A 28 -8.06 17.51 4.41
C ARG A 28 -9.37 18.21 4.03
N ARG A 29 -9.54 18.58 2.75
CA ARG A 29 -10.77 19.22 2.28
C ARG A 29 -11.99 18.32 2.42
N ALA A 30 -11.84 17.03 2.12
CA ALA A 30 -12.90 16.05 2.26
C ALA A 30 -13.30 15.86 3.73
N HIS A 31 -12.30 15.69 4.61
CA HIS A 31 -12.49 15.50 6.04
C HIS A 31 -13.16 16.72 6.71
N ALA A 32 -12.90 17.93 6.22
CA ALA A 32 -13.58 19.15 6.67
C ALA A 32 -15.10 19.18 6.37
N VAL A 33 -15.57 18.41 5.38
CA VAL A 33 -17.01 18.33 5.02
C VAL A 33 -17.72 17.22 5.80
N HIS A 34 -17.09 16.06 5.91
CA HIS A 34 -17.57 14.92 6.71
C HIS A 34 -16.37 14.03 7.09
N PRO A 35 -16.32 13.43 8.30
CA PRO A 35 -15.21 12.60 8.72
C PRO A 35 -14.91 11.46 7.72
N ILE A 36 -13.70 11.45 7.19
CA ILE A 36 -13.20 10.34 6.38
C ILE A 36 -12.72 9.24 7.32
N THR A 37 -13.27 8.05 7.18
CA THR A 37 -12.97 6.90 8.03
C THR A 37 -11.67 6.20 7.62
N ALA A 38 -11.44 6.08 6.31
CA ALA A 38 -10.26 5.41 5.79
C ALA A 38 -9.76 6.00 4.47
N VAL A 39 -8.45 5.93 4.25
CA VAL A 39 -7.80 6.20 2.96
C VAL A 39 -7.15 4.92 2.47
N GLN A 40 -7.50 4.49 1.27
CA GLN A 40 -6.90 3.36 0.59
C GLN A 40 -5.78 3.80 -0.36
N LEU A 41 -4.60 3.18 -0.27
CA LEU A 41 -3.43 3.53 -1.06
C LEU A 41 -2.47 2.35 -1.17
N GLU A 42 -1.51 2.40 -2.08
CA GLU A 42 -0.46 1.37 -2.12
C GLU A 42 0.63 1.67 -1.09
N TRP A 43 0.85 0.71 -0.21
CA TRP A 43 1.94 0.76 0.75
C TRP A 43 2.46 -0.65 0.99
N SER A 44 3.77 -0.81 0.85
CA SER A 44 4.46 -2.08 1.06
C SER A 44 5.96 -1.82 1.21
N LEU A 45 6.74 -2.87 1.48
CA LEU A 45 8.20 -2.84 1.32
C LEU A 45 8.66 -2.41 -0.09
N TRP A 46 7.78 -2.45 -1.10
CA TRP A 46 8.08 -2.05 -2.48
C TRP A 46 7.72 -0.61 -2.80
N SER A 47 6.79 -0.01 -2.07
CA SER A 47 6.18 1.29 -2.38
C SER A 47 5.97 2.05 -1.08
N ARG A 48 6.82 3.05 -0.82
CA ARG A 48 6.87 3.83 0.43
C ARG A 48 6.65 5.34 0.22
N ASP A 49 6.34 5.77 -1.00
CA ASP A 49 6.17 7.19 -1.35
C ASP A 49 5.10 7.88 -0.51
N VAL A 50 4.05 7.16 -0.11
CA VAL A 50 2.95 7.67 0.73
C VAL A 50 3.38 8.09 2.14
N GLU A 51 4.53 7.62 2.61
CA GLU A 51 5.06 7.95 3.95
C GLU A 51 5.46 9.43 4.07
N GLU A 52 5.71 10.09 2.92
CA GLU A 52 6.09 11.50 2.85
C GLU A 52 4.98 12.43 3.36
N GLU A 53 3.74 12.24 2.88
CA GLU A 53 2.64 13.18 3.15
C GLU A 53 1.32 12.51 3.55
N ILE A 54 0.97 11.37 2.96
CA ILE A 54 -0.35 10.77 3.14
C ILE A 54 -0.47 10.08 4.50
N ILE A 55 0.53 9.28 4.89
CA ILE A 55 0.54 8.59 6.19
C ILE A 55 0.51 9.59 7.35
N PRO A 56 1.35 10.65 7.39
CA PRO A 56 1.25 11.70 8.40
C PRO A 56 -0.12 12.39 8.42
N THR A 57 -0.68 12.72 7.24
CA THR A 57 -1.99 13.38 7.14
C THR A 57 -3.12 12.51 7.68
N CYS A 58 -3.11 11.20 7.39
CA CYS A 58 -4.10 10.28 7.92
C CYS A 58 -4.02 10.20 9.45
N ARG A 59 -2.81 10.09 10.00
CA ARG A 59 -2.58 10.02 11.45
C ARG A 59 -3.01 11.29 12.18
N GLU A 60 -2.67 12.45 11.63
CA GLU A 60 -3.08 13.76 12.18
C GLU A 60 -4.61 13.87 12.30
N LEU A 61 -5.34 13.35 11.31
CA LEU A 61 -6.80 13.42 11.22
C LEU A 61 -7.52 12.21 11.85
N GLY A 62 -6.78 11.25 12.43
CA GLY A 62 -7.35 10.02 13.00
C GLY A 62 -8.02 9.09 11.98
N ILE A 63 -7.51 9.07 10.75
CA ILE A 63 -8.04 8.31 9.62
C ILE A 63 -7.32 6.96 9.51
N GLY A 64 -8.06 5.87 9.32
CA GLY A 64 -7.47 4.55 9.07
C GLY A 64 -6.79 4.43 7.70
N ILE A 65 -5.75 3.63 7.61
CA ILE A 65 -4.97 3.41 6.38
C ILE A 65 -5.25 2.01 5.86
N VAL A 66 -5.77 1.90 4.64
CA VAL A 66 -6.06 0.63 3.98
C VAL A 66 -5.05 0.38 2.88
N ALA A 67 -4.08 -0.50 3.13
CA ALA A 67 -2.94 -0.68 2.23
C ALA A 67 -3.19 -1.79 1.19
N TYR A 68 -3.20 -1.42 -0.10
CA TYR A 68 -3.31 -2.37 -1.21
C TYR A 68 -1.95 -2.73 -1.80
N SER A 69 -1.92 -3.82 -2.59
CA SER A 69 -0.68 -4.43 -3.13
C SER A 69 0.42 -4.64 -2.07
N PRO A 70 0.10 -5.10 -0.84
CA PRO A 70 1.06 -5.16 0.26
C PRO A 70 2.24 -6.11 0.00
N LEU A 71 2.10 -7.01 -0.99
CA LEU A 71 3.12 -7.97 -1.42
C LEU A 71 3.94 -7.50 -2.63
N GLY A 72 4.01 -6.19 -2.88
CA GLY A 72 4.77 -5.64 -4.01
C GLY A 72 4.27 -6.16 -5.36
N ARG A 73 2.93 -6.25 -5.51
CA ARG A 73 2.26 -6.81 -6.71
C ARG A 73 2.72 -8.23 -7.07
N GLY A 74 3.03 -9.04 -6.05
CA GLY A 74 3.44 -10.45 -6.16
C GLY A 74 4.94 -10.66 -6.03
N PHE A 75 5.74 -9.59 -6.03
CA PHE A 75 7.20 -9.67 -5.92
C PHE A 75 7.63 -10.38 -4.63
N PHE A 76 7.03 -10.03 -3.48
CA PHE A 76 7.34 -10.67 -2.19
C PHE A 76 6.71 -12.06 -2.00
N SER A 77 6.09 -12.61 -3.04
CA SER A 77 5.62 -13.99 -3.06
C SER A 77 6.45 -14.90 -3.96
N SER A 78 7.09 -14.35 -5.00
CA SER A 78 7.73 -15.17 -6.03
C SER A 78 9.07 -14.63 -6.55
N GLY A 79 9.50 -13.45 -6.11
CA GLY A 79 10.72 -12.79 -6.58
C GLY A 79 10.69 -12.56 -8.09
N THR A 80 11.85 -12.66 -8.73
CA THR A 80 12.01 -12.58 -10.20
C THR A 80 11.22 -13.61 -10.99
N LYS A 81 10.97 -14.81 -10.44
CA LYS A 81 10.18 -15.87 -11.11
C LYS A 81 8.76 -15.42 -11.45
N LEU A 82 8.28 -14.37 -10.79
CA LEU A 82 7.01 -13.74 -11.15
C LEU A 82 6.99 -13.32 -12.62
N VAL A 83 8.08 -12.71 -13.12
CA VAL A 83 8.16 -12.13 -14.47
C VAL A 83 8.13 -13.20 -15.55
N GLU A 84 8.74 -14.36 -15.28
CA GLU A 84 8.72 -15.53 -16.18
C GLU A 84 7.29 -16.06 -16.41
N ASN A 85 6.42 -15.89 -15.42
CA ASN A 85 5.04 -16.40 -15.45
C ASN A 85 4.01 -15.34 -15.85
N MET A 86 4.42 -14.10 -16.15
CA MET A 86 3.51 -13.04 -16.58
C MET A 86 3.06 -13.25 -18.04
N SER A 87 1.76 -13.12 -18.30
CA SER A 87 1.22 -13.11 -19.66
C SER A 87 1.79 -11.93 -20.47
N GLN A 88 1.67 -11.97 -21.80
CA GLN A 88 2.19 -10.88 -22.66
C GLN A 88 1.52 -9.54 -22.37
N ASP A 89 0.23 -9.55 -22.04
CA ASP A 89 -0.57 -8.34 -21.77
C ASP A 89 -0.50 -7.88 -20.29
N ASP A 90 0.37 -8.47 -19.48
CA ASP A 90 0.51 -8.06 -18.07
C ASP A 90 1.16 -6.68 -17.97
N TYR A 91 0.37 -5.68 -17.53
CA TYR A 91 0.85 -4.29 -17.43
C TYR A 91 2.08 -4.13 -16.52
N ARG A 92 2.34 -5.07 -15.60
CA ARG A 92 3.52 -5.02 -14.72
C ARG A 92 4.83 -5.08 -15.52
N LYS A 93 4.82 -5.68 -16.71
CA LYS A 93 5.96 -5.69 -17.64
C LYS A 93 6.40 -4.30 -18.10
N HIS A 94 5.55 -3.29 -17.96
CA HIS A 94 5.87 -1.89 -18.28
C HIS A 94 6.19 -1.04 -17.06
N MET A 95 6.13 -1.62 -15.85
CA MET A 95 6.49 -0.87 -14.64
C MET A 95 8.02 -0.81 -14.49
N PRO A 96 8.59 0.34 -14.09
CA PRO A 96 10.04 0.48 -13.92
C PRO A 96 10.67 -0.59 -13.01
N ARG A 97 10.02 -0.97 -11.90
CA ARG A 97 10.53 -1.98 -10.96
C ARG A 97 10.69 -3.39 -11.53
N PHE A 98 10.00 -3.70 -12.63
CA PHE A 98 10.09 -4.98 -13.32
C PHE A 98 10.95 -4.92 -14.58
N GLN A 99 11.56 -3.77 -14.89
CA GLN A 99 12.54 -3.69 -16.00
C GLN A 99 13.83 -4.40 -15.64
N PRO A 100 14.56 -4.99 -16.61
CA PRO A 100 15.67 -5.92 -16.34
C PRO A 100 16.71 -5.43 -15.34
N GLU A 101 17.18 -4.17 -15.47
CA GLU A 101 18.20 -3.59 -14.58
C GLU A 101 17.69 -3.44 -13.14
N ASN A 102 16.51 -2.83 -12.97
CA ASN A 102 15.89 -2.67 -11.66
C ASN A 102 15.56 -4.03 -11.04
N LEU A 103 15.04 -4.97 -11.85
CA LEU A 103 14.66 -6.30 -11.40
C LEU A 103 15.87 -7.09 -10.88
N GLN A 104 17.02 -6.98 -11.53
CA GLN A 104 18.27 -7.60 -11.06
C GLN A 104 18.70 -7.06 -9.70
N GLN A 105 18.63 -5.74 -9.50
CA GLN A 105 18.95 -5.13 -8.20
C GLN A 105 17.92 -5.53 -7.13
N ASN A 106 16.65 -5.47 -7.48
CA ASN A 106 15.51 -5.85 -6.65
C ASN A 106 15.55 -7.34 -6.24
N GLN A 107 16.11 -8.23 -7.06
CA GLN A 107 16.29 -9.64 -6.69
C GLN A 107 17.14 -9.80 -5.42
N THR A 108 18.18 -8.98 -5.24
CA THR A 108 19.00 -9.03 -4.02
C THR A 108 18.18 -8.71 -2.77
N ILE A 109 17.22 -7.78 -2.88
CA ILE A 109 16.30 -7.42 -1.81
C ILE A 109 15.39 -8.62 -1.48
N PHE A 110 14.85 -9.28 -2.51
CA PHE A 110 14.04 -10.48 -2.32
C PHE A 110 14.81 -11.59 -1.61
N ASP A 111 16.05 -11.85 -2.01
CA ASP A 111 16.88 -12.89 -1.41
C ASP A 111 17.15 -12.61 0.08
N ARG A 112 17.46 -11.37 0.43
CA ARG A 112 17.64 -10.93 1.83
C ARG A 112 16.35 -11.05 2.65
N VAL A 113 15.21 -10.63 2.09
CA VAL A 113 13.90 -10.81 2.73
C VAL A 113 13.58 -12.29 2.92
N ASN A 114 13.94 -13.14 1.97
CA ASN A 114 13.75 -14.58 2.06
C ASN A 114 14.63 -15.23 3.14
N GLU A 115 15.89 -14.79 3.27
CA GLU A 115 16.78 -15.20 4.38
C GLU A 115 16.19 -14.83 5.74
N LEU A 116 15.69 -13.60 5.90
CA LEU A 116 15.07 -13.13 7.14
C LEU A 116 13.79 -13.90 7.46
N ALA A 117 12.94 -14.11 6.46
CA ALA A 117 11.72 -14.88 6.62
C ALA A 117 12.02 -16.33 7.06
N ALA A 118 13.02 -16.96 6.46
CA ALA A 118 13.47 -18.30 6.83
C ALA A 118 14.01 -18.36 8.26
N LYS A 119 14.86 -17.41 8.68
CA LYS A 119 15.34 -17.30 10.07
C LYS A 119 14.18 -17.13 11.05
N LYS A 120 13.13 -16.40 10.65
CA LYS A 120 11.92 -16.17 11.44
C LYS A 120 10.95 -17.35 11.45
N GLY A 121 11.13 -18.33 10.55
CA GLY A 121 10.21 -19.45 10.38
C GLY A 121 8.88 -19.06 9.70
N CYS A 122 8.90 -18.07 8.82
CA CYS A 122 7.73 -17.63 8.04
C CYS A 122 8.05 -17.50 6.55
N THR A 123 7.05 -17.26 5.71
CA THR A 123 7.26 -17.00 4.28
C THR A 123 7.63 -15.53 4.03
N PRO A 124 8.30 -15.19 2.91
CA PRO A 124 8.57 -13.80 2.54
C PRO A 124 7.29 -12.93 2.51
N SER A 125 6.18 -13.51 2.05
CA SER A 125 4.88 -12.83 2.02
C SER A 125 4.34 -12.57 3.43
N GLN A 126 4.53 -13.51 4.35
CA GLN A 126 4.16 -13.32 5.75
C GLN A 126 5.02 -12.24 6.41
N LEU A 127 6.33 -12.22 6.14
CA LEU A 127 7.23 -11.19 6.66
C LEU A 127 6.82 -9.79 6.15
N ALA A 128 6.54 -9.65 4.86
CA ALA A 128 6.10 -8.38 4.26
C ALA A 128 4.77 -7.87 4.85
N LEU A 129 3.79 -8.76 5.05
CA LEU A 129 2.51 -8.42 5.69
C LEU A 129 2.70 -8.08 7.17
N ALA A 130 3.56 -8.81 7.88
CA ALA A 130 3.86 -8.54 9.27
C ALA A 130 4.50 -7.17 9.44
N TRP A 131 5.48 -6.82 8.59
CA TRP A 131 6.11 -5.50 8.59
C TRP A 131 5.07 -4.39 8.42
N LEU A 132 4.21 -4.50 7.40
CA LEU A 132 3.22 -3.46 7.11
C LEU A 132 2.22 -3.29 8.25
N ARG A 133 1.84 -4.38 8.91
CA ARG A 133 0.99 -4.32 10.11
C ARG A 133 1.71 -3.66 11.30
N HIS A 134 3.03 -3.82 11.43
CA HIS A 134 3.80 -3.19 12.51
C HIS A 134 3.96 -1.68 12.32
N GLN A 135 3.66 -1.14 11.14
CA GLN A 135 3.70 0.31 10.89
C GLN A 135 2.67 1.09 11.74
N GLY A 136 1.61 0.46 12.24
CA GLY A 136 0.69 1.07 13.20
C GLY A 136 -0.64 0.33 13.37
N ASN A 137 -1.34 0.61 14.46
CA ASN A 137 -2.66 0.02 14.74
C ASN A 137 -3.78 0.58 13.83
N ASP A 138 -3.49 1.70 13.17
CA ASP A 138 -4.29 2.38 12.15
C ASP A 138 -4.15 1.74 10.76
N VAL A 139 -3.28 0.73 10.58
CA VAL A 139 -2.96 0.13 9.28
C VAL A 139 -3.69 -1.21 9.08
N CYS A 140 -4.43 -1.32 7.98
CA CYS A 140 -5.15 -2.52 7.57
C CYS A 140 -4.74 -2.94 6.14
N PRO A 141 -3.80 -3.89 5.99
CA PRO A 141 -3.46 -4.42 4.67
C PRO A 141 -4.58 -5.31 4.12
N ILE A 142 -4.83 -5.24 2.82
CA ILE A 142 -5.86 -6.02 2.13
C ILE A 142 -5.28 -6.96 1.06
N PRO A 143 -4.48 -7.99 1.45
CA PRO A 143 -3.93 -8.94 0.49
C PRO A 143 -5.04 -9.80 -0.12
N GLY A 144 -5.24 -9.67 -1.44
CA GLY A 144 -6.17 -10.50 -2.20
C GLY A 144 -5.57 -11.85 -2.57
N THR A 145 -6.42 -12.86 -2.78
CA THR A 145 -6.02 -14.19 -3.24
C THR A 145 -7.19 -14.94 -3.88
N THR A 146 -6.90 -15.87 -4.79
CA THR A 146 -7.85 -16.83 -5.37
C THR A 146 -7.68 -18.26 -4.82
N LYS A 147 -6.67 -18.49 -3.97
CA LYS A 147 -6.31 -19.80 -3.40
C LYS A 147 -6.46 -19.78 -1.89
N ILE A 148 -7.02 -20.84 -1.32
CA ILE A 148 -7.23 -20.98 0.13
C ILE A 148 -5.89 -21.07 0.87
N GLU A 149 -4.90 -21.72 0.27
CA GLU A 149 -3.56 -21.87 0.85
C GLU A 149 -2.92 -20.49 1.07
N ASN A 150 -3.05 -19.59 0.10
CA ASN A 150 -2.56 -18.22 0.20
C ASN A 150 -3.37 -17.41 1.23
N LEU A 151 -4.68 -17.65 1.37
CA LEU A 151 -5.49 -17.03 2.43
C LEU A 151 -4.96 -17.44 3.80
N ASN A 152 -4.69 -18.73 4.00
CA ASN A 152 -4.13 -19.26 5.24
C ASN A 152 -2.72 -18.69 5.50
N GLN A 153 -1.90 -18.53 4.46
CA GLN A 153 -0.60 -17.86 4.59
C GLN A 153 -0.76 -16.39 5.03
N ASN A 154 -1.68 -15.64 4.43
CA ASN A 154 -1.96 -14.25 4.80
C ASN A 154 -2.42 -14.14 6.27
N ILE A 155 -3.30 -15.03 6.72
CA ILE A 155 -3.73 -15.10 8.13
C ILE A 155 -2.54 -15.41 9.04
N GLY A 156 -1.65 -16.32 8.63
CA GLY A 156 -0.45 -16.68 9.38
C GLY A 156 0.51 -15.51 9.66
N ALA A 157 0.48 -14.44 8.84
CA ALA A 157 1.27 -13.23 9.10
C ALA A 157 0.92 -12.55 10.44
N LEU A 158 -0.31 -12.75 10.96
CA LEU A 158 -0.74 -12.19 12.24
C LEU A 158 0.07 -12.73 13.45
N SER A 159 0.63 -13.93 13.30
CA SER A 159 1.46 -14.60 14.32
C SER A 159 2.92 -14.17 14.27
N VAL A 160 3.36 -13.49 13.21
CA VAL A 160 4.75 -13.05 13.07
C VAL A 160 4.95 -11.77 13.90
N LYS A 161 5.90 -11.82 14.84
CA LYS A 161 6.29 -10.68 15.68
C LYS A 161 7.67 -10.19 15.28
N LEU A 162 7.80 -8.93 14.90
CA LEU A 162 9.09 -8.36 14.47
C LEU A 162 9.71 -7.61 15.64
N THR A 163 11.00 -7.82 15.88
CA THR A 163 11.76 -7.01 16.85
C THR A 163 12.10 -5.65 16.23
N PRO A 164 12.44 -4.63 17.03
CA PRO A 164 12.91 -3.34 16.50
C PRO A 164 14.09 -3.48 15.54
N GLU A 165 15.03 -4.39 15.83
CA GLU A 165 16.21 -4.63 15.00
C GLU A 165 15.84 -5.25 13.64
N GLU A 166 14.93 -6.23 13.65
CA GLU A 166 14.41 -6.83 12.41
C GLU A 166 13.62 -5.81 11.58
N MET A 167 12.83 -4.95 12.24
CA MET A 167 12.13 -3.85 11.56
C MET A 167 13.11 -2.91 10.86
N THR A 168 14.18 -2.48 11.54
CA THR A 168 15.23 -1.63 10.96
C THR A 168 15.93 -2.34 9.79
N GLU A 169 16.26 -3.63 9.92
CA GLU A 169 16.89 -4.37 8.82
C GLU A 169 15.96 -4.45 7.60
N ILE A 170 14.68 -4.77 7.81
CA ILE A 170 13.67 -4.84 6.75
C ILE A 170 13.45 -3.48 6.07
N GLU A 171 13.42 -2.39 6.83
CA GLU A 171 13.25 -1.03 6.30
C GLU A 171 14.45 -0.60 5.45
N SER A 172 15.67 -0.92 5.88
CA SER A 172 16.87 -0.66 5.06
C SER A 172 16.84 -1.41 3.73
N LEU A 173 16.26 -2.62 3.69
CA LEU A 173 16.06 -3.36 2.44
C LEU A 173 15.00 -2.70 1.55
N ALA A 174 13.94 -2.17 2.13
CA ALA A 174 12.89 -1.46 1.40
C ALA A 174 13.39 -0.15 0.77
N ASP A 175 14.25 0.59 1.46
CA ASP A 175 14.85 1.83 0.94
C ASP A 175 15.82 1.58 -0.23
N ALA A 176 16.29 0.34 -0.37
CA ALA A 176 17.15 -0.08 -1.47
C ALA A 176 16.37 -0.44 -2.75
N VAL A 177 15.03 -0.42 -2.75
CA VAL A 177 14.21 -0.74 -3.93
C VAL A 177 14.51 0.20 -5.09
N ARG A 178 14.50 -0.34 -6.30
CA ARG A 178 14.91 0.36 -7.53
C ARG A 178 13.79 0.38 -8.55
N GLY A 179 13.64 1.54 -9.20
CA GLY A 179 12.57 1.86 -10.13
C GLY A 179 11.33 2.45 -9.45
N ASP A 180 10.64 3.33 -10.19
CA ASP A 180 9.40 3.96 -9.74
C ASP A 180 8.21 3.01 -9.75
N ARG A 181 7.20 3.36 -8.95
CA ARG A 181 5.94 2.63 -8.84
C ARG A 181 5.19 2.55 -10.18
N TYR A 182 5.28 3.58 -11.01
CA TYR A 182 4.73 3.59 -12.36
C TYR A 182 5.72 4.22 -13.34
N ALA A 183 5.50 4.01 -14.64
CA ALA A 183 6.21 4.75 -15.68
C ALA A 183 5.85 6.25 -15.63
N GLU A 184 6.72 7.08 -16.19
CA GLU A 184 6.50 8.53 -16.29
C GLU A 184 5.12 8.87 -16.89
N GLY A 185 4.48 9.90 -16.35
CA GLY A 185 3.16 10.36 -16.79
C GLY A 185 1.95 9.58 -16.24
N ARG A 186 2.17 8.57 -15.38
CA ARG A 186 1.09 7.92 -14.62
C ARG A 186 0.87 8.64 -13.29
N ASN A 187 -0.37 9.07 -13.07
CA ASN A 187 -0.77 9.75 -11.84
C ASN A 187 -0.71 8.82 -10.63
N THR A 188 -0.34 9.39 -9.49
CA THR A 188 -0.46 8.78 -8.16
C THR A 188 -1.29 9.69 -7.26
N TRP A 189 -1.30 9.44 -5.95
CA TRP A 189 -1.80 10.39 -4.96
C TRP A 189 -1.20 11.79 -5.09
N LYS A 190 0.04 11.92 -5.60
CA LYS A 190 0.74 13.22 -5.76
C LYS A 190 -0.02 14.16 -6.70
N ASP A 191 -0.61 13.62 -7.76
CA ASP A 191 -1.31 14.39 -8.80
C ASP A 191 -2.84 14.34 -8.66
N SER A 192 -3.33 13.59 -7.67
CA SER A 192 -4.76 13.34 -7.46
C SER A 192 -5.36 14.38 -6.50
N ASP A 193 -5.27 15.65 -6.90
CA ASP A 193 -5.81 16.78 -6.15
C ASP A 193 -7.21 17.21 -6.65
N THR A 194 -7.96 17.92 -5.81
CA THR A 194 -9.26 18.50 -6.16
C THR A 194 -9.23 20.02 -6.05
N PRO A 195 -10.12 20.74 -6.76
CA PRO A 195 -10.29 22.17 -6.55
C PRO A 195 -10.56 22.54 -5.08
N PRO A 196 -10.18 23.76 -4.64
CA PRO A 196 -10.42 24.22 -3.28
C PRO A 196 -11.92 24.37 -2.99
N LEU A 197 -12.32 24.26 -1.72
CA LEU A 197 -13.73 24.38 -1.33
C LEU A 197 -14.35 25.73 -1.72
N SER A 198 -13.57 26.81 -1.74
CA SER A 198 -14.03 28.14 -2.18
C SER A 198 -14.45 28.21 -3.64
N SER A 199 -13.98 27.28 -4.49
CA SER A 199 -14.39 27.20 -5.89
C SER A 199 -15.76 26.55 -6.07
N TRP A 200 -16.30 25.92 -5.02
CA TRP A 200 -17.61 25.28 -5.05
C TRP A 200 -18.72 26.29 -4.82
N LYS A 201 -19.53 26.57 -5.85
CA LYS A 201 -20.81 27.27 -5.69
C LYS A 201 -21.87 26.22 -5.36
N ALA A 202 -22.44 26.27 -4.16
CA ALA A 202 -23.63 25.48 -3.85
C ALA A 202 -24.74 25.91 -4.81
N ALA A 203 -25.25 24.95 -5.60
CA ALA A 203 -26.44 25.13 -6.42
C ALA A 203 -27.69 25.07 -5.54
#